data_AF-Q07UQ1-F1
#
_entry.id   AF-Q07UQ1-F1
#
_cell.length_a   1.000
_cell.length_b   1.000
_cell.length_c   1.000
_cell.angle_alpha   90.00
_cell.angle_beta   90.00
_cell.angle_gamma   90.00
#
_symmetry.space_group_name_H-M   'P 1'
#
loop_
_entity.id
_entity.type
_entity.pdbx_description
1 polymer ?
#
loop_
_entity_poly.entity_id
_entity_poly.type
_entity_poly.pdbx_seq_one_letter_code
_entity_poly.pdbx_strand_id
1 'polypeptide(L)'
;MPAQWSEIAGWGDDDQLAAFNTFRTSCRPIVAQRTAPADSKPLGSSLREPCRAARAAEISDAAQARNFFERHFVPLQISKIGDSDGFVTGYYEPVIDGSRTPSDVYNVPVYKRPSNLFVRGVKQSASGLPNKGQVFRKIGRRKLVPYYDRAEIEDGAIAGRGLEICWLKSQTDLLFTQIQGSARVKLEDGSTVRINYDAHNGYPYTPVGRVLIDRGIVPKEQMSMQKIRQWMDENPDGAKELRRQNRSYVFFREVNLSDKDEAVGAQGVALTPGRSIAVDKALHVYGTPFFIEGALPIESEQSATPFRRLMVAQDTGSAIVGPARADLYFGAGAEAGQISGRLRHPARFVLLLPNSLDPRMHAHTMLLPAERPSAKIAKLFPPKELAKEAAPSGKAEAKPGEAGSDASSKPQPTATSAAAVVPLPEARPQMHAPQRRHPHRRHHHRRVHRVR
;
A
#
# COMPACT_ATOMS: atom_id res chain seq x y z
N MET A 1 16.11 4.83 12.18
CA MET A 1 17.02 5.26 13.25
C MET A 1 16.88 4.28 14.41
N PRO A 2 17.98 3.80 15.02
CA PRO A 2 17.88 3.01 16.24
C PRO A 2 17.10 3.77 17.31
N ALA A 3 16.23 3.06 18.02
CA ALA A 3 15.50 3.59 19.18
C ALA A 3 15.83 2.72 20.41
N GLN A 4 15.58 3.27 21.60
CA GLN A 4 15.53 2.48 22.84
C GLN A 4 14.09 2.10 23.16
N TRP A 5 13.89 0.98 23.85
CA TRP A 5 12.55 0.56 24.28
C TRP A 5 11.85 1.62 25.15
N SER A 6 12.62 2.32 25.99
CA SER A 6 12.13 3.43 26.83
C SER A 6 11.69 4.67 26.04
N GLU A 7 12.10 4.80 24.78
CA GLU A 7 11.74 5.93 23.90
C GLU A 7 10.45 5.65 23.10
N ILE A 8 9.87 4.45 23.22
CA ILE A 8 8.65 4.05 22.54
C ILE A 8 7.49 4.28 23.49
N ALA A 9 6.76 5.38 23.30
CA ALA A 9 5.65 5.71 24.16
C ALA A 9 4.57 4.62 24.15
N GLY A 10 4.14 4.20 25.34
CA GLY A 10 3.15 3.14 25.56
C GLY A 10 3.60 1.73 25.17
N TRP A 11 4.90 1.48 24.97
CA TRP A 11 5.42 0.12 24.77
C TRP A 11 5.02 -0.84 25.90
N GLY A 12 5.10 -0.35 27.15
CA GLY A 12 4.75 -1.15 28.34
C GLY A 12 3.25 -1.38 28.54
N ASP A 13 2.41 -0.53 27.94
CA ASP A 13 0.94 -0.51 28.16
C ASP A 13 0.16 -1.34 27.13
N ASP A 14 0.80 -1.75 26.03
CA ASP A 14 0.16 -2.58 25.00
C ASP A 14 -0.09 -4.01 25.49
N ASP A 15 -1.20 -4.61 25.04
CA ASP A 15 -1.43 -6.04 25.16
C ASP A 15 -0.51 -6.82 24.20
N GLN A 16 0.73 -7.01 24.65
CA GLN A 16 1.75 -7.69 23.87
C GLN A 16 1.49 -9.19 23.73
N LEU A 17 0.63 -9.79 24.57
CA LEU A 17 0.25 -11.19 24.42
C LEU A 17 -0.56 -11.38 23.13
N ALA A 18 -1.51 -10.48 22.85
CA ALA A 18 -2.22 -10.49 21.57
C ALA A 18 -1.25 -10.32 20.39
N ALA A 19 -0.32 -9.37 20.48
CA ALA A 19 0.69 -9.17 19.43
C ALA A 19 1.59 -10.41 19.22
N PHE A 20 2.01 -11.07 20.29
CA PHE A 20 2.79 -12.31 20.25
C PHE A 20 2.01 -13.45 19.60
N ASN A 21 0.73 -13.62 19.94
CA ASN A 21 -0.11 -14.64 19.33
C ASN A 21 -0.31 -14.40 17.82
N THR A 22 -0.51 -13.15 17.41
CA THR A 22 -0.55 -12.77 15.98
C THR A 22 0.79 -13.06 15.29
N PHE A 23 1.92 -12.69 15.90
CA PHE A 23 3.26 -12.98 15.36
C PHE A 23 3.52 -14.48 15.23
N ARG A 24 3.16 -15.27 16.25
CA ARG A 24 3.32 -16.73 16.26
C ARG A 24 2.53 -17.41 15.13
N THR A 25 1.36 -16.87 14.78
CA THR A 25 0.57 -17.34 13.62
C THR A 25 1.35 -17.20 12.30
N SER A 26 2.08 -16.09 12.11
CA SER A 26 2.95 -15.87 10.95
C SER A 26 4.14 -16.83 10.89
N CYS A 27 4.53 -17.44 12.01
CA CYS A 27 5.75 -18.24 12.09
C CYS A 27 5.66 -19.62 11.43
N ARG A 28 4.47 -20.19 11.28
CA ARG A 28 4.28 -21.47 10.58
C ARG A 28 4.79 -21.43 9.13
N PRO A 29 4.31 -20.52 8.25
CA PRO A 29 4.84 -20.44 6.88
C PRO A 29 6.30 -19.98 6.82
N ILE A 30 6.75 -19.11 7.73
CA ILE A 30 8.13 -18.60 7.75
C ILE A 30 9.14 -19.74 8.02
N VAL A 31 8.86 -20.59 9.01
CA VAL A 31 9.74 -21.72 9.36
C VAL A 31 9.66 -22.84 8.33
N ALA A 32 8.52 -23.02 7.66
CA ALA A 32 8.33 -24.05 6.64
C ALA A 32 9.07 -23.75 5.32
N GLN A 33 9.42 -22.49 5.04
CA GLN A 33 10.19 -22.12 3.85
C GLN A 33 11.60 -22.71 3.90
N ARG A 34 11.89 -23.69 3.03
CA ARG A 34 13.18 -24.39 2.96
C ARG A 34 14.24 -23.61 2.16
N THR A 35 13.82 -22.88 1.13
CA THR A 35 14.70 -22.05 0.29
C THR A 35 14.56 -20.58 0.68
N ALA A 36 15.66 -19.82 0.65
CA ALA A 36 15.59 -18.37 0.77
C ALA A 36 14.81 -17.81 -0.44
N PRO A 37 13.94 -16.80 -0.26
CA PRO A 37 13.36 -16.09 -1.40
C PRO A 37 14.48 -15.61 -2.34
N ALA A 38 14.26 -15.70 -3.65
CA ALA A 38 15.22 -15.23 -4.66
C ALA A 38 15.52 -13.72 -4.53
N ASP A 39 14.58 -12.97 -3.94
CA ASP A 39 14.75 -11.56 -3.60
C ASP A 39 15.31 -11.43 -2.18
N SER A 40 16.62 -11.17 -2.09
CA SER A 40 17.36 -10.93 -0.86
C SER A 40 16.99 -9.58 -0.22
N LYS A 41 15.77 -9.45 0.27
CA LYS A 41 15.40 -8.32 1.15
C LYS A 41 16.28 -8.36 2.40
N PRO A 42 16.61 -7.20 3.01
CA PRO A 42 17.41 -7.16 4.23
C PRO A 42 16.85 -8.03 5.37
N LEU A 43 15.52 -8.03 5.55
CA LEU A 43 14.88 -8.94 6.53
C LEU A 43 14.83 -10.40 6.07
N GLY A 44 14.91 -10.70 4.77
CA GLY A 44 15.08 -12.04 4.17
C GLY A 44 14.56 -13.21 5.00
N SER A 45 15.48 -14.07 5.45
CA SER A 45 15.22 -15.22 6.33
C SER A 45 15.44 -14.92 7.83
N SER A 46 15.71 -13.67 8.21
CA SER A 46 16.09 -13.30 9.59
C SER A 46 14.97 -13.56 10.61
N LEU A 47 13.70 -13.56 10.17
CA LEU A 47 12.56 -13.89 11.01
C LEU A 47 12.49 -15.37 11.40
N ARG A 48 13.27 -16.26 10.76
CA ARG A 48 13.23 -17.70 11.07
C ARG A 48 13.63 -18.01 12.50
N GLU A 49 14.66 -17.37 13.02
CA GLU A 49 15.15 -17.57 14.38
C GLU A 49 14.12 -17.13 15.43
N PRO A 50 13.63 -15.87 15.46
CA PRO A 50 12.59 -15.48 16.41
C PRO A 50 11.31 -16.30 16.21
N CYS A 51 10.99 -16.73 14.99
CA CYS A 51 9.85 -17.61 14.78
C CYS A 51 10.01 -19.03 15.32
N ARG A 52 11.23 -19.59 15.30
CA ARG A 52 11.49 -20.87 15.98
C ARG A 52 11.35 -20.71 17.49
N ALA A 53 11.89 -19.63 18.05
CA ALA A 53 11.77 -19.31 19.46
C ALA A 53 10.29 -19.11 19.87
N ALA A 54 9.53 -18.30 19.14
CA ALA A 54 8.10 -18.06 19.41
C ALA A 54 7.25 -19.34 19.36
N ARG A 55 7.60 -20.29 18.49
CA ARG A 55 6.89 -21.58 18.40
C ARG A 55 7.23 -22.54 19.54
N ALA A 56 8.41 -22.42 20.13
CA ALA A 56 8.86 -23.25 21.24
C ALA A 56 8.51 -22.64 22.62
N ALA A 57 8.25 -21.33 22.66
CA ALA A 57 7.98 -20.60 23.89
C ALA A 57 6.53 -20.82 24.37
N GLU A 58 6.39 -21.07 25.67
CA GLU A 58 5.12 -21.06 26.40
C GLU A 58 4.93 -19.68 27.03
N ILE A 59 4.33 -18.77 26.27
CA ILE A 59 4.05 -17.40 26.72
C ILE A 59 2.55 -17.28 27.01
N SER A 60 2.22 -16.93 28.26
CA SER A 60 0.84 -16.87 28.76
C SER A 60 0.41 -15.49 29.20
N ASP A 61 1.32 -14.52 29.32
CA ASP A 61 1.03 -13.15 29.76
C ASP A 61 1.76 -12.08 28.94
N ALA A 62 1.33 -10.83 29.10
CA ALA A 62 1.87 -9.68 28.37
C ALA A 62 3.32 -9.34 28.76
N ALA A 63 3.75 -9.63 29.99
CA ALA A 63 5.12 -9.33 30.43
C ALA A 63 6.13 -10.31 29.81
N GLN A 64 5.78 -11.60 29.75
CA GLN A 64 6.54 -12.62 29.04
C GLN A 64 6.60 -12.33 27.54
N ALA A 65 5.48 -11.95 26.92
CA ALA A 65 5.42 -11.55 25.52
C ALA A 65 6.33 -10.34 25.24
N ARG A 66 6.32 -9.34 26.13
CA ARG A 66 7.21 -8.18 26.03
C ARG A 66 8.67 -8.55 26.14
N ASN A 67 9.03 -9.37 27.13
CA ASN A 67 10.39 -9.88 27.26
C ASN A 67 10.83 -10.62 25.99
N PHE A 68 9.94 -11.42 25.37
CA PHE A 68 10.24 -12.08 24.11
C PHE A 68 10.61 -11.09 23.00
N PHE A 69 9.82 -10.04 22.79
CA PHE A 69 10.15 -9.04 21.77
C PHE A 69 11.44 -8.28 22.08
N GLU A 70 11.65 -7.87 23.33
CA GLU A 70 12.86 -7.17 23.77
C GLU A 70 14.12 -8.04 23.65
N ARG A 71 13.99 -9.36 23.84
CA ARG A 71 15.09 -10.32 23.75
C ARG A 71 15.49 -10.67 22.32
N HIS A 72 14.54 -10.67 21.39
CA HIS A 72 14.75 -11.19 20.03
C HIS A 72 14.82 -10.10 18.95
N PHE A 73 14.46 -8.87 19.28
CA PHE A 73 14.41 -7.77 18.34
C PHE A 73 15.07 -6.51 18.90
N VAL A 74 15.45 -5.62 17.99
CA VAL A 74 15.83 -4.23 18.28
C VAL A 74 14.86 -3.27 17.61
N PRO A 75 14.42 -2.21 18.31
CA PRO A 75 13.48 -1.27 17.73
C PRO A 75 14.20 -0.25 16.85
N LEU A 76 13.68 -0.08 15.63
CA LEU A 76 14.15 0.90 14.66
C LEU A 76 12.98 1.80 14.26
N GLN A 77 13.06 3.09 14.57
CA GLN A 77 12.12 4.06 14.02
C GLN A 77 12.33 4.18 12.51
N ILE A 78 11.25 4.08 11.74
CA ILE A 78 11.28 4.20 10.29
C ILE A 78 10.36 5.33 9.83
N SER A 79 10.82 6.07 8.84
CA SER A 79 10.05 7.07 8.11
C SER A 79 10.53 7.10 6.65
N LYS A 80 9.79 7.79 5.80
CA LYS A 80 10.31 8.14 4.47
C LYS A 80 11.32 9.27 4.63
N ILE A 81 12.38 9.27 3.81
CA ILE A 81 13.39 10.33 3.83
C ILE A 81 12.71 11.69 3.62
N GLY A 82 12.93 12.61 4.57
CA GLY A 82 12.33 13.94 4.58
C GLY A 82 11.02 14.06 5.37
N ASP A 83 10.41 12.94 5.77
CA ASP A 83 9.19 12.92 6.56
C ASP A 83 9.51 12.55 8.03
N SER A 84 8.85 13.21 8.98
CA SER A 84 8.92 12.87 10.42
C SER A 84 8.15 11.60 10.74
N ASP A 85 7.00 11.43 10.07
CA ASP A 85 6.03 10.40 10.37
C ASP A 85 5.72 9.53 9.15
N GLY A 86 5.20 8.34 9.42
CA GLY A 86 4.55 7.50 8.44
C GLY A 86 3.08 7.85 8.28
N PHE A 87 2.36 6.98 7.58
CA PHE A 87 0.95 7.18 7.27
C PHE A 87 0.14 5.90 7.39
N VAL A 88 -1.03 6.00 8.01
CA VAL A 88 -1.93 4.88 8.23
C VAL A 88 -3.31 5.13 7.63
N THR A 89 -3.88 4.05 7.10
CA THR A 89 -5.29 3.94 6.72
C THR A 89 -5.87 2.71 7.40
N GLY A 90 -7.17 2.43 7.24
CA GLY A 90 -7.78 1.20 7.71
C GLY A 90 -8.45 0.41 6.59
N TYR A 91 -8.54 -0.91 6.79
CA TYR A 91 -9.31 -1.82 5.96
C TYR A 91 -10.03 -2.86 6.81
N TYR A 92 -11.01 -3.54 6.22
CA TYR A 92 -11.90 -4.47 6.91
C TYR A 92 -12.45 -5.51 5.94
N GLU A 93 -13.08 -6.57 6.46
CA GLU A 93 -13.83 -7.54 5.67
C GLU A 93 -15.32 -7.15 5.61
N PRO A 94 -15.82 -6.63 4.47
CA PRO A 94 -17.22 -6.25 4.33
C PRO A 94 -18.14 -7.46 4.39
N VAL A 95 -19.31 -7.24 5.00
CA VAL A 95 -20.44 -8.18 5.01
C VAL A 95 -21.50 -7.60 4.09
N ILE A 96 -21.81 -8.29 3.00
CA ILE A 96 -22.70 -7.82 1.94
C ILE A 96 -23.71 -8.91 1.56
N ASP A 97 -24.83 -8.51 0.98
CA ASP A 97 -25.83 -9.46 0.48
C ASP A 97 -25.47 -9.93 -0.94
N GLY A 98 -25.77 -11.19 -1.24
CA GLY A 98 -25.64 -11.74 -2.58
C GLY A 98 -26.53 -12.94 -2.82
N SER A 99 -26.47 -13.46 -4.05
CA SER A 99 -27.15 -14.69 -4.45
C SER A 99 -26.21 -15.62 -5.22
N ARG A 100 -26.48 -16.93 -5.14
CA ARG A 100 -25.86 -17.95 -6.00
C ARG A 100 -26.47 -18.00 -7.40
N THR A 101 -27.58 -17.31 -7.61
CA THR A 101 -28.28 -17.25 -8.90
C THR A 101 -28.52 -15.79 -9.29
N PRO A 102 -28.33 -15.44 -10.57
CA PRO A 102 -28.64 -14.10 -11.03
C PRO A 102 -30.14 -13.81 -10.95
N SER A 103 -30.49 -12.58 -10.60
CA SER A 103 -31.86 -12.06 -10.66
C SER A 103 -31.84 -10.58 -11.03
N ASP A 104 -33.01 -9.94 -11.17
CA ASP A 104 -33.10 -8.50 -11.40
C ASP A 104 -32.49 -7.68 -10.26
N VAL A 105 -32.51 -8.23 -9.03
CA VAL A 105 -31.90 -7.64 -7.84
C VAL A 105 -30.41 -7.98 -7.75
N TYR A 106 -30.03 -9.25 -7.95
CA TYR A 106 -28.65 -9.70 -7.89
C TYR A 106 -28.11 -9.91 -9.30
N ASN A 107 -27.73 -8.82 -9.94
CA ASN A 107 -27.30 -8.80 -11.35
C ASN A 107 -25.80 -8.49 -11.53
N VAL A 108 -25.05 -8.24 -10.45
CA VAL A 108 -23.62 -7.89 -10.53
C VAL A 108 -22.74 -9.11 -10.23
N PRO A 109 -22.10 -9.74 -11.23
CA PRO A 109 -21.33 -10.96 -11.02
C PRO A 109 -20.01 -10.72 -10.28
N VAL A 110 -19.72 -11.55 -9.27
CA VAL A 110 -18.40 -11.67 -8.65
C VAL A 110 -17.61 -12.76 -9.37
N TYR A 111 -16.53 -12.41 -10.04
CA TYR A 111 -15.79 -13.35 -10.88
C TYR A 111 -14.62 -14.03 -10.17
N LYS A 112 -14.49 -15.34 -10.42
CA LYS A 112 -13.27 -16.11 -10.16
C LYS A 112 -12.18 -15.82 -11.18
N ARG A 113 -10.92 -16.14 -10.84
CA ARG A 113 -9.79 -15.99 -11.76
C ARG A 113 -10.04 -16.74 -13.08
N PRO A 114 -10.04 -16.05 -14.23
CA PRO A 114 -10.24 -16.70 -15.51
C PRO A 114 -9.06 -17.61 -15.89
N SER A 115 -9.34 -18.77 -16.48
CA SER A 115 -8.31 -19.73 -16.92
C SER A 115 -7.40 -19.21 -18.04
N ASN A 116 -7.83 -18.15 -18.75
CA ASN A 116 -7.06 -17.50 -19.80
C ASN A 116 -6.32 -16.24 -19.33
N LEU A 117 -6.25 -16.00 -18.02
CA LEU A 117 -5.48 -14.91 -17.40
C LEU A 117 -4.07 -15.41 -17.10
N PHE A 118 -3.04 -14.75 -17.65
CA PHE A 118 -1.65 -15.17 -17.59
C PHE A 118 -0.73 -14.06 -17.07
N VAL A 119 0.27 -14.45 -16.27
CA VAL A 119 1.39 -13.59 -15.89
C VAL A 119 2.69 -14.29 -16.29
N ARG A 120 3.62 -13.55 -16.91
CA ARG A 120 4.90 -14.12 -17.34
C ARG A 120 5.67 -14.66 -16.14
N GLY A 121 6.19 -15.88 -16.24
CA GLY A 121 6.95 -16.53 -15.18
C GLY A 121 6.11 -17.10 -14.02
N VAL A 122 4.78 -16.99 -14.06
CA VAL A 122 3.89 -17.49 -13.01
C VAL A 122 3.03 -18.63 -13.56
N LYS A 123 3.00 -19.75 -12.84
CA LYS A 123 2.14 -20.89 -13.18
C LYS A 123 0.67 -20.57 -12.87
N GLN A 124 -0.26 -21.08 -13.68
CA GLN A 124 -1.69 -20.88 -13.44
C GLN A 124 -2.17 -21.42 -12.07
N SER A 125 -1.53 -22.49 -11.59
CA SER A 125 -1.82 -23.11 -10.30
C SER A 125 -1.22 -22.38 -9.09
N ALA A 126 -0.51 -21.26 -9.29
CA ALA A 126 -0.02 -20.46 -8.18
C ALA A 126 -1.19 -19.97 -7.31
N SER A 127 -0.99 -19.96 -5.99
CA SER A 127 -1.96 -19.55 -4.96
C SER A 127 -2.27 -18.04 -4.94
N GLY A 128 -1.68 -17.28 -5.85
CA GLY A 128 -1.92 -15.86 -6.06
C GLY A 128 -1.00 -15.32 -7.15
N LEU A 129 -1.26 -14.09 -7.59
CA LEU A 129 -0.41 -13.36 -8.54
C LEU A 129 0.48 -12.33 -7.84
N PRO A 130 1.61 -11.94 -8.46
CA PRO A 130 2.36 -10.76 -8.03
C PRO A 130 1.46 -9.53 -7.93
N ASN A 131 1.66 -8.67 -6.93
CA ASN A 131 0.80 -7.48 -6.71
C ASN A 131 0.91 -6.43 -7.82
N LYS A 132 1.93 -6.52 -8.68
CA LYS A 132 2.24 -5.59 -9.75
C LYS A 132 2.72 -6.38 -10.97
N GLY A 133 2.48 -5.82 -12.14
CA GLY A 133 2.98 -6.36 -13.40
C GLY A 133 1.89 -6.51 -14.45
N GLN A 134 2.33 -6.74 -15.68
CA GLN A 134 1.43 -6.94 -16.80
C GLN A 134 0.75 -8.32 -16.72
N VAL A 135 -0.56 -8.30 -16.86
CA VAL A 135 -1.39 -9.48 -16.94
C VAL A 135 -1.94 -9.57 -18.36
N PHE A 136 -1.89 -10.77 -18.93
CA PHE A 136 -2.20 -11.01 -20.33
C PHE A 136 -3.37 -11.98 -20.46
N ARG A 137 -4.10 -11.85 -21.57
CA ARG A 137 -4.99 -12.89 -22.09
C ARG A 137 -4.45 -13.45 -23.39
N LYS A 138 -4.72 -14.72 -23.61
CA LYS A 138 -4.37 -15.40 -24.86
C LYS A 138 -5.47 -15.17 -25.91
N ILE A 139 -5.06 -14.73 -27.10
CA ILE A 139 -5.90 -14.69 -28.31
C ILE A 139 -5.29 -15.67 -29.32
N GLY A 140 -6.10 -16.65 -29.75
CA GLY A 140 -5.65 -17.72 -30.64
C GLY A 140 -4.57 -18.61 -30.02
N ARG A 141 -3.66 -19.15 -30.84
CA ARG A 141 -2.66 -20.13 -30.37
C ARG A 141 -1.43 -19.52 -29.68
N ARG A 142 -1.05 -18.28 -29.98
CA ARG A 142 0.24 -17.71 -29.50
C ARG A 142 0.23 -16.24 -29.10
N LYS A 143 -0.80 -15.45 -29.41
CA LYS A 143 -0.76 -14.00 -29.14
C LYS A 143 -1.19 -13.73 -27.69
N LEU A 144 -0.31 -13.11 -26.92
CA LEU A 144 -0.63 -12.52 -25.63
C LEU A 144 -0.93 -11.04 -25.83
N VAL A 145 -2.05 -10.59 -25.32
CA VAL A 145 -2.42 -9.16 -25.26
C VAL A 145 -2.77 -8.80 -23.83
N PRO A 146 -2.75 -7.52 -23.44
CA PRO A 146 -3.21 -7.10 -22.12
C PRO A 146 -4.59 -7.69 -21.77
N TYR A 147 -4.79 -8.01 -20.49
CA TYR A 147 -6.11 -8.44 -20.02
C TYR A 147 -7.14 -7.32 -20.20
N TYR A 148 -8.42 -7.68 -20.10
CA TYR A 148 -9.50 -6.71 -20.15
C TYR A 148 -9.42 -5.74 -18.96
N ASP A 149 -9.68 -4.46 -19.20
CA ASP A 149 -9.85 -3.50 -18.12
C ASP A 149 -11.23 -3.58 -17.47
N ARG A 150 -11.44 -2.80 -16.41
CA ARG A 150 -12.70 -2.79 -15.68
C ARG A 150 -13.91 -2.52 -16.58
N ALA A 151 -13.83 -1.53 -17.47
CA ALA A 151 -14.97 -1.15 -18.30
C ALA A 151 -15.34 -2.30 -19.25
N GLU A 152 -14.35 -2.90 -19.91
CA GLU A 152 -14.57 -4.07 -20.77
C GLU A 152 -15.18 -5.26 -20.01
N ILE A 153 -14.74 -5.52 -18.77
CA ILE A 153 -15.28 -6.59 -17.93
C ILE A 153 -16.73 -6.29 -17.52
N GLU A 154 -17.02 -5.06 -17.08
CA GLU A 154 -18.37 -4.62 -16.73
C GLU A 154 -19.32 -4.63 -17.93
N ASP A 155 -18.81 -4.39 -19.15
CA ASP A 155 -19.55 -4.49 -20.41
C ASP A 155 -19.70 -5.95 -20.91
N GLY A 156 -19.22 -6.93 -20.13
CA GLY A 156 -19.48 -8.36 -20.35
C GLY A 156 -18.41 -9.10 -21.15
N ALA A 157 -17.18 -8.57 -21.29
CA ALA A 157 -16.10 -9.23 -22.05
C ALA A 157 -15.73 -10.65 -21.56
N ILE A 158 -16.15 -11.01 -20.34
CA ILE A 158 -15.95 -12.34 -19.75
C ILE A 158 -17.26 -13.01 -19.28
N ALA A 159 -18.42 -12.45 -19.62
CA ALA A 159 -19.73 -12.99 -19.23
C ALA A 159 -20.02 -14.35 -19.90
N GLY A 160 -20.85 -15.18 -19.25
CA GLY A 160 -21.31 -16.45 -19.81
C GLY A 160 -20.22 -17.54 -19.87
N ARG A 161 -19.15 -17.39 -19.09
CA ARG A 161 -18.01 -18.31 -19.06
C ARG A 161 -18.01 -19.22 -17.83
N GLY A 162 -19.05 -19.18 -16.99
CA GLY A 162 -19.14 -19.94 -15.75
C GLY A 162 -18.05 -19.52 -14.74
N LEU A 163 -17.75 -18.22 -14.71
CA LEU A 163 -16.74 -17.61 -13.85
C LEU A 163 -17.35 -16.99 -12.59
N GLU A 164 -18.67 -16.86 -12.55
CA GLU A 164 -19.42 -16.24 -11.48
C GLU A 164 -19.37 -17.12 -10.21
N ILE A 165 -18.99 -16.53 -9.08
CA ILE A 165 -19.01 -17.15 -7.74
C ILE A 165 -20.38 -16.95 -7.08
N CYS A 166 -20.86 -15.70 -7.18
CA CYS A 166 -22.15 -15.20 -6.72
C CYS A 166 -22.45 -13.88 -7.44
N TRP A 167 -23.63 -13.32 -7.18
CA TRP A 167 -24.10 -12.04 -7.71
C TRP A 167 -24.44 -11.09 -6.57
N LEU A 168 -24.06 -9.82 -6.71
CA LEU A 168 -24.33 -8.74 -5.77
C LEU A 168 -25.41 -7.80 -6.33
N LYS A 169 -25.94 -6.94 -5.46
CA LYS A 169 -26.93 -5.92 -5.81
C LYS A 169 -26.34 -4.71 -6.54
N SER A 170 -25.07 -4.39 -6.24
CA SER A 170 -24.47 -3.12 -6.63
C SER A 170 -23.04 -3.27 -7.13
N GLN A 171 -22.73 -2.58 -8.23
CA GLN A 171 -21.36 -2.42 -8.71
C GLN A 171 -20.51 -1.58 -7.76
N THR A 172 -21.14 -0.75 -6.92
CA THR A 172 -20.46 0.01 -5.87
C THR A 172 -19.96 -0.94 -4.79
N ASP A 173 -20.81 -1.86 -4.32
CA ASP A 173 -20.38 -2.89 -3.36
C ASP A 173 -19.27 -3.77 -3.92
N LEU A 174 -19.39 -4.21 -5.18
CA LEU A 174 -18.33 -4.97 -5.83
C LEU A 174 -17.01 -4.19 -5.86
N LEU A 175 -17.03 -2.91 -6.24
CA LEU A 175 -15.81 -2.07 -6.25
C LEU A 175 -15.18 -2.00 -4.86
N PHE A 176 -15.96 -1.74 -3.82
CA PHE A 176 -15.42 -1.66 -2.46
C PHE A 176 -14.91 -3.00 -1.96
N THR A 177 -15.61 -4.10 -2.23
CA THR A 177 -15.13 -5.46 -1.95
C THR A 177 -13.80 -5.76 -2.66
N GLN A 178 -13.63 -5.29 -3.90
CA GLN A 178 -12.37 -5.40 -4.63
C GLN A 178 -11.24 -4.55 -4.03
N ILE A 179 -11.57 -3.39 -3.45
CA ILE A 179 -10.60 -2.54 -2.74
C ILE A 179 -10.17 -3.21 -1.42
N GLN A 180 -11.12 -3.80 -0.68
CA GLN A 180 -10.82 -4.49 0.58
C GLN A 180 -10.09 -5.83 0.37
N GLY A 181 -10.36 -6.52 -0.73
CA GLY A 181 -9.68 -7.77 -1.11
C GLY A 181 -10.32 -9.04 -0.53
N SER A 182 -11.29 -8.94 0.36
CA SER A 182 -12.13 -10.04 0.83
C SER A 182 -13.56 -9.57 1.12
N ALA A 183 -14.49 -10.51 1.30
CA ALA A 183 -15.84 -10.24 1.79
C ALA A 183 -16.53 -11.49 2.34
N ARG A 184 -17.54 -11.27 3.17
CA ARG A 184 -18.58 -12.25 3.54
C ARG A 184 -19.85 -11.92 2.77
N VAL A 185 -20.27 -12.79 1.87
CA VAL A 185 -21.49 -12.64 1.09
C VAL A 185 -22.60 -13.45 1.74
N LYS A 186 -23.56 -12.78 2.38
CA LYS A 186 -24.75 -13.40 2.97
C LYS A 186 -25.74 -13.74 1.86
N LEU A 187 -26.15 -14.99 1.81
CA LEU A 187 -27.14 -15.50 0.86
C LEU A 187 -28.55 -15.44 1.46
N GLU A 188 -29.55 -15.50 0.58
CA GLU A 188 -30.96 -15.46 0.96
C GLU A 188 -31.40 -16.64 1.84
N ASP A 189 -30.70 -17.78 1.74
CA ASP A 189 -30.93 -18.97 2.56
C ASP A 189 -30.27 -18.89 3.96
N GLY A 190 -29.62 -17.77 4.29
CA GLY A 190 -28.93 -17.54 5.54
C GLY A 190 -27.50 -18.07 5.59
N SER A 191 -27.04 -18.78 4.55
CA SER A 191 -25.64 -19.23 4.46
C SER A 191 -24.70 -18.10 4.01
N THR A 192 -23.40 -18.28 4.24
CA THR A 192 -22.37 -17.29 3.89
C THR A 192 -21.39 -17.86 2.87
N VAL A 193 -21.13 -17.10 1.80
CA VAL A 193 -20.01 -17.34 0.89
C VAL A 193 -18.85 -16.43 1.26
N ARG A 194 -17.71 -17.01 1.62
CA ARG A 194 -16.48 -16.27 1.92
C ARG A 194 -15.63 -16.16 0.66
N ILE A 195 -15.25 -14.94 0.28
CA ILE A 195 -14.41 -14.67 -0.89
C ILE A 195 -13.13 -13.94 -0.49
N ASN A 196 -11.99 -14.39 -1.04
CA ASN A 196 -10.69 -13.72 -0.88
C ASN A 196 -10.08 -13.44 -2.25
N TYR A 197 -9.20 -12.45 -2.29
CA TYR A 197 -8.38 -12.12 -3.44
C TYR A 197 -7.69 -13.37 -4.03
N ASP A 198 -7.75 -13.51 -5.36
CA ASP A 198 -7.01 -14.53 -6.12
C ASP A 198 -6.10 -13.88 -7.18
N ALA A 199 -6.61 -12.87 -7.90
CA ALA A 199 -5.88 -12.22 -8.99
C ALA A 199 -6.36 -10.81 -9.30
N HIS A 200 -5.62 -10.14 -10.19
CA HIS A 200 -5.96 -8.84 -10.76
C HIS A 200 -5.75 -8.84 -12.27
N ASN A 201 -6.31 -7.85 -12.97
CA ASN A 201 -6.22 -7.70 -14.43
C ASN A 201 -4.96 -6.95 -14.93
N GLY A 202 -4.02 -6.61 -14.05
CA GLY A 202 -2.73 -6.00 -14.41
C GLY A 202 -2.72 -4.47 -14.51
N TYR A 203 -3.86 -3.80 -14.44
CA TYR A 203 -3.91 -2.34 -14.46
C TYR A 203 -3.64 -1.73 -13.08
N PRO A 204 -3.02 -0.54 -13.00
CA PRO A 204 -2.81 0.15 -11.74
C PRO A 204 -4.14 0.58 -11.12
N TYR A 205 -4.20 0.57 -9.79
CA TYR A 205 -5.34 1.08 -9.05
C TYR A 205 -5.40 2.61 -9.15
N THR A 206 -6.58 3.14 -9.50
CA THR A 206 -6.85 4.57 -9.47
C THR A 206 -7.87 4.87 -8.36
N PRO A 207 -7.52 5.66 -7.33
CA PRO A 207 -8.44 5.97 -6.25
C PRO A 207 -9.60 6.85 -6.72
N VAL A 208 -10.83 6.33 -6.67
CA VAL A 208 -12.04 7.07 -7.09
C VAL A 208 -12.26 8.36 -6.29
N GLY A 209 -11.90 8.38 -5.00
CA GLY A 209 -11.96 9.59 -4.19
C GLY A 209 -11.05 10.71 -4.72
N ARG A 210 -9.87 10.37 -5.29
CA ARG A 210 -9.00 11.37 -5.90
C ARG A 210 -9.64 12.00 -7.13
N VAL A 211 -10.32 11.20 -7.95
CA VAL A 211 -11.06 11.68 -9.14
C VAL A 211 -12.19 12.64 -8.73
N LEU A 212 -12.91 12.36 -7.66
CA LEU A 212 -13.96 13.26 -7.14
C LEU A 212 -13.40 14.60 -6.64
N ILE A 213 -12.25 14.58 -5.96
CA ILE A 213 -11.54 15.80 -5.53
C ILE A 213 -11.08 16.60 -6.74
N ASP A 214 -10.44 15.95 -7.71
CA ASP A 214 -9.86 16.62 -8.88
C ASP A 214 -10.94 17.24 -9.78
N ARG A 215 -12.15 16.70 -9.76
CA ARG A 215 -13.33 17.26 -10.44
C ARG A 215 -14.06 18.34 -9.62
N GLY A 216 -13.61 18.65 -8.40
CA GLY A 216 -14.25 19.63 -7.52
C GLY A 216 -15.61 19.21 -6.98
N ILE A 217 -15.95 17.92 -7.02
CA ILE A 217 -17.27 17.40 -6.61
C ILE A 217 -17.34 17.21 -5.09
N VAL A 218 -16.26 16.71 -4.49
CA VAL A 218 -16.17 16.51 -3.03
C VAL A 218 -14.86 17.13 -2.53
N PRO A 219 -14.91 18.06 -1.56
CA PRO A 219 -13.71 18.63 -0.96
C PRO A 219 -12.80 17.56 -0.32
N LYS A 220 -11.49 17.78 -0.34
CA LYS A 220 -10.48 16.82 0.16
C LYS A 220 -10.64 16.52 1.66
N GLU A 221 -11.15 17.49 2.40
CA GLU A 221 -11.36 17.49 3.85
C GLU A 221 -12.59 16.65 4.23
N GLN A 222 -13.58 16.56 3.34
CA GLN A 222 -14.80 15.77 3.52
C GLN A 222 -14.70 14.37 2.89
N MET A 223 -13.57 14.06 2.25
CA MET A 223 -13.40 12.81 1.50
C MET A 223 -13.26 11.62 2.44
N SER A 224 -14.29 10.77 2.46
CA SER A 224 -14.34 9.50 3.19
C SER A 224 -14.93 8.39 2.33
N MET A 225 -14.78 7.13 2.75
CA MET A 225 -15.42 5.99 2.08
C MET A 225 -16.94 6.16 2.01
N GLN A 226 -17.54 6.62 3.10
CA GLN A 226 -18.97 6.86 3.23
C GLN A 226 -19.43 7.95 2.27
N LYS A 227 -18.66 9.04 2.14
CA LYS A 227 -19.00 10.13 1.21
C LYS A 227 -18.94 9.69 -0.25
N ILE A 228 -17.97 8.85 -0.61
CA ILE A 228 -17.88 8.27 -1.96
C ILE A 228 -19.09 7.37 -2.24
N ARG A 229 -19.46 6.49 -1.30
CA ARG A 229 -20.64 5.62 -1.43
C ARG A 229 -21.91 6.42 -1.60
N GLN A 230 -22.16 7.36 -0.69
CA GLN A 230 -23.31 8.28 -0.76
C GLN A 230 -23.41 8.93 -2.15
N TRP A 231 -22.32 9.53 -2.63
CA TRP A 231 -22.33 10.19 -3.93
C TRP A 231 -22.62 9.21 -5.09
N MET A 232 -22.05 8.00 -5.04
CA MET A 232 -22.29 6.97 -6.07
C MET A 232 -23.75 6.48 -6.07
N ASP A 233 -24.38 6.39 -4.91
CA ASP A 233 -25.77 5.95 -4.77
C ASP A 233 -26.74 7.05 -5.24
N GLU A 234 -26.42 8.32 -4.97
CA GLU A 234 -27.19 9.49 -5.43
C GLU A 234 -26.99 9.79 -6.93
N ASN A 235 -25.92 9.31 -7.55
CA ASN A 235 -25.56 9.60 -8.95
C ASN A 235 -25.20 8.34 -9.75
N PRO A 236 -26.16 7.46 -10.12
CA PRO A 236 -25.86 6.15 -10.70
C PRO A 236 -25.03 6.18 -12.01
N ASP A 237 -25.34 7.10 -12.93
CA ASP A 237 -24.58 7.25 -14.18
C ASP A 237 -23.18 7.80 -13.93
N GLY A 238 -23.07 8.78 -13.02
CA GLY A 238 -21.80 9.31 -12.55
C GLY A 238 -20.95 8.26 -11.84
N ALA A 239 -21.57 7.35 -11.08
CA ALA A 239 -20.93 6.25 -10.39
C ALA A 239 -20.34 5.24 -11.37
N LYS A 240 -21.07 4.92 -12.44
CA LYS A 240 -20.57 4.07 -13.54
C LYS A 240 -19.30 4.66 -14.15
N GLU A 241 -19.35 5.93 -14.54
CA GLU A 241 -18.21 6.63 -15.13
C GLU A 241 -17.03 6.71 -14.14
N LEU A 242 -17.28 7.13 -12.90
CA LEU A 242 -16.28 7.25 -11.85
C LEU A 242 -15.57 5.92 -11.57
N ARG A 243 -16.34 4.84 -11.39
CA ARG A 243 -15.81 3.50 -11.13
C ARG A 243 -14.93 3.02 -12.28
N ARG A 244 -15.30 3.29 -13.53
CA ARG A 244 -14.53 2.91 -14.74
C ARG A 244 -13.21 3.66 -14.91
N GLN A 245 -13.02 4.80 -14.25
CA GLN A 245 -11.70 5.44 -14.14
C GLN A 245 -10.69 4.53 -13.44
N ASN A 246 -11.13 3.69 -12.51
CA ASN A 246 -10.31 2.63 -11.95
C ASN A 246 -10.26 1.41 -12.88
N ARG A 247 -9.31 1.41 -13.82
CA ARG A 247 -9.11 0.30 -14.77
C ARG A 247 -8.74 -1.04 -14.11
N SER A 248 -8.23 -1.00 -12.88
CA SER A 248 -7.92 -2.20 -12.09
C SER A 248 -9.19 -2.98 -11.74
N TYR A 249 -9.13 -4.29 -11.91
CA TYR A 249 -10.19 -5.24 -11.56
C TYR A 249 -9.61 -6.43 -10.80
N VAL A 250 -10.24 -6.80 -9.69
CA VAL A 250 -9.84 -7.91 -8.82
C VAL A 250 -10.77 -9.10 -9.02
N PHE A 251 -10.17 -10.28 -9.14
CA PHE A 251 -10.83 -11.58 -9.18
C PHE A 251 -10.66 -12.28 -7.84
N PHE A 252 -11.69 -13.03 -7.46
CA PHE A 252 -11.75 -13.69 -6.18
C PHE A 252 -11.61 -15.21 -6.31
N ARG A 253 -11.48 -15.87 -5.17
CA ARG A 253 -11.71 -17.29 -4.99
C ARG A 253 -12.58 -17.47 -3.76
N GLU A 254 -13.44 -18.47 -3.80
CA GLU A 254 -14.17 -18.90 -2.62
C GLU A 254 -13.21 -19.59 -1.64
N VAL A 255 -13.39 -19.34 -0.35
CA VAL A 255 -12.60 -19.92 0.73
C VAL A 255 -13.50 -20.64 1.71
N ASN A 256 -13.05 -21.79 2.20
CA ASN A 256 -13.78 -22.54 3.22
C ASN A 256 -13.39 -22.01 4.61
N LEU A 257 -14.03 -20.91 5.00
CA LEU A 257 -13.90 -20.28 6.31
C LEU A 257 -15.29 -20.22 6.94
N SER A 258 -15.39 -20.51 8.24
CA SER A 258 -16.63 -20.33 8.98
C SER A 258 -16.90 -18.85 9.26
N ASP A 259 -18.09 -18.54 9.77
CA ASP A 259 -18.44 -17.17 10.19
C ASP A 259 -17.61 -16.68 11.39
N LYS A 260 -16.97 -17.59 12.14
CA LYS A 260 -16.11 -17.25 13.27
C LYS A 260 -14.66 -16.99 12.85
N ASP A 261 -14.29 -17.40 11.65
CA ASP A 261 -12.92 -17.27 11.17
C ASP A 261 -12.67 -15.88 10.57
N GLU A 262 -11.47 -15.37 10.75
CA GLU A 262 -11.02 -14.11 10.17
C GLU A 262 -10.50 -14.29 8.73
N ALA A 263 -10.48 -13.20 7.96
CA ALA A 263 -9.98 -13.21 6.60
C ALA A 263 -8.52 -13.68 6.53
N VAL A 264 -8.16 -14.44 5.49
CA VAL A 264 -6.78 -14.85 5.23
C VAL A 264 -6.03 -13.78 4.44
N GLY A 265 -4.98 -13.20 5.03
CA GLY A 265 -4.14 -12.18 4.39
C GLY A 265 -3.19 -12.74 3.33
N ALA A 266 -2.48 -11.86 2.64
CA ALA A 266 -1.55 -12.24 1.57
C ALA A 266 -0.35 -13.10 2.02
N GLN A 267 -0.06 -13.19 3.32
CA GLN A 267 0.89 -14.17 3.88
C GLN A 267 0.35 -15.61 3.83
N GLY A 268 -0.96 -15.80 3.68
CA GLY A 268 -1.62 -17.11 3.76
C GLY A 268 -1.96 -17.54 5.18
N VAL A 269 -2.05 -16.60 6.12
CA VAL A 269 -2.50 -16.83 7.50
C VAL A 269 -3.73 -15.97 7.81
N ALA A 270 -4.52 -16.38 8.79
CA ALA A 270 -5.66 -15.59 9.28
C ALA A 270 -5.16 -14.26 9.85
N LEU A 271 -5.86 -13.18 9.49
CA LEU A 271 -5.65 -11.85 10.05
C LEU A 271 -6.23 -11.79 11.47
N THR A 272 -5.71 -10.88 12.27
CA THR A 272 -6.15 -10.59 13.63
C THR A 272 -6.59 -9.13 13.70
N PRO A 273 -7.86 -8.83 13.99
CA PRO A 273 -8.37 -7.47 14.13
C PRO A 273 -7.52 -6.65 15.11
N GLY A 274 -7.13 -5.44 14.71
CA GLY A 274 -6.31 -4.55 15.53
C GLY A 274 -4.87 -5.00 15.77
N ARG A 275 -4.42 -6.09 15.13
CA ARG A 275 -3.04 -6.61 15.23
C ARG A 275 -2.40 -6.92 13.88
N SER A 276 -3.16 -7.08 12.81
CA SER A 276 -2.62 -7.27 11.46
C SER A 276 -2.59 -5.98 10.67
N ILE A 277 -1.54 -5.83 9.87
CA ILE A 277 -1.40 -4.72 8.93
C ILE A 277 -1.05 -5.20 7.53
N ALA A 278 -1.54 -4.46 6.54
CA ALA A 278 -1.03 -4.52 5.18
C ALA A 278 0.15 -3.57 5.02
N VAL A 279 1.22 -4.03 4.38
CA VAL A 279 2.45 -3.26 4.16
C VAL A 279 2.93 -3.32 2.71
N ASP A 280 3.89 -2.47 2.36
CA ASP A 280 4.56 -2.53 1.06
C ASP A 280 5.40 -3.82 0.95
N LYS A 281 4.90 -4.77 0.15
CA LYS A 281 5.59 -6.04 -0.10
C LYS A 281 6.92 -5.86 -0.83
N ALA A 282 7.22 -4.73 -1.47
CA ALA A 282 8.55 -4.54 -2.06
C ALA A 282 9.62 -4.28 -0.99
N LEU A 283 9.24 -3.63 0.11
CA LEU A 283 10.18 -3.18 1.15
C LEU A 283 10.20 -4.12 2.36
N HIS A 284 9.03 -4.61 2.77
CA HIS A 284 8.86 -5.37 4.01
C HIS A 284 8.70 -6.87 3.76
N VAL A 285 8.93 -7.65 4.81
CA VAL A 285 8.75 -9.11 4.83
C VAL A 285 7.54 -9.45 5.69
N TYR A 286 6.71 -10.40 5.28
CA TYR A 286 5.57 -10.82 6.10
C TYR A 286 6.02 -11.45 7.43
N GLY A 287 5.23 -11.24 8.48
CA GLY A 287 5.53 -11.59 9.87
C GLY A 287 6.36 -10.54 10.61
N THR A 288 6.84 -9.50 9.93
CA THR A 288 7.60 -8.43 10.59
C THR A 288 6.71 -7.67 11.59
N PRO A 289 7.13 -7.50 12.85
CA PRO A 289 6.39 -6.69 13.82
C PRO A 289 6.69 -5.20 13.67
N PHE A 290 5.65 -4.37 13.83
CA PHE A 290 5.70 -2.91 13.81
C PHE A 290 4.91 -2.36 14.99
N PHE A 291 5.53 -1.53 15.81
CA PHE A 291 4.81 -0.71 16.77
C PHE A 291 4.35 0.57 16.08
N ILE A 292 3.03 0.80 16.07
CA ILE A 292 2.41 1.98 15.46
C ILE A 292 1.92 2.88 16.58
N GLU A 293 2.37 4.13 16.53
CA GLU A 293 2.01 5.19 17.47
C GLU A 293 1.32 6.35 16.74
N GLY A 294 0.19 6.82 17.27
CA GLY A 294 -0.47 8.02 16.77
C GLY A 294 -1.73 8.36 17.56
N ALA A 295 -2.44 9.39 17.11
CA ALA A 295 -3.79 9.72 17.55
C ALA A 295 -4.75 9.43 16.39
N LEU A 296 -5.64 8.45 16.57
CA LEU A 296 -6.53 7.95 15.52
C LEU A 296 -8.00 8.13 15.92
N PRO A 297 -8.92 8.38 14.96
CA PRO A 297 -10.35 8.52 15.22
C PRO A 297 -11.04 7.16 15.37
N ILE A 298 -10.70 6.44 16.44
CA ILE A 298 -11.24 5.10 16.70
C ILE A 298 -12.65 5.18 17.29
N GLU A 299 -12.83 5.98 18.33
CA GLU A 299 -14.11 6.10 19.06
C GLU A 299 -15.14 6.92 18.27
N SER A 300 -14.73 8.01 17.63
CA SER A 300 -15.59 8.86 16.81
C SER A 300 -14.81 9.54 15.68
N GLU A 301 -15.49 10.20 14.75
CA GLU A 301 -14.84 10.93 13.64
C GLU A 301 -13.93 12.07 14.11
N GLN A 302 -14.24 12.66 15.27
CA GLN A 302 -13.50 13.78 15.85
C GLN A 302 -12.57 13.33 16.99
N SER A 303 -12.55 12.04 17.34
CA SER A 303 -11.71 11.58 18.44
C SER A 303 -10.23 11.56 18.04
N ALA A 304 -9.37 11.90 18.99
CA ALA A 304 -7.93 11.76 18.90
C ALA A 304 -7.48 10.61 19.82
N THR A 305 -8.09 9.43 19.64
CA THR A 305 -7.87 8.28 20.52
C THR A 305 -6.41 7.85 20.45
N PRO A 306 -5.66 7.81 21.58
CA PRO A 306 -4.29 7.33 21.58
C PRO A 306 -4.20 5.90 21.04
N PHE A 307 -3.42 5.70 19.99
CA PHE A 307 -3.20 4.41 19.37
C PHE A 307 -1.72 4.05 19.48
N ARG A 308 -1.42 3.03 20.27
CA ARG A 308 -0.06 2.55 20.57
C ARG A 308 -0.09 1.04 20.63
N ARG A 309 0.16 0.39 19.48
CA ARG A 309 0.00 -1.07 19.37
C ARG A 309 1.12 -1.70 18.58
N LEU A 310 1.61 -2.83 19.08
CA LEU A 310 2.42 -3.76 18.30
C LEU A 310 1.52 -4.57 17.36
N MET A 311 1.82 -4.47 16.08
CA MET A 311 1.08 -5.10 14.98
C MET A 311 2.04 -5.90 14.09
N VAL A 312 1.50 -6.77 13.23
CA VAL A 312 2.28 -7.72 12.43
C VAL A 312 1.90 -7.59 10.96
N ALA A 313 2.91 -7.47 10.10
CA ALA A 313 2.75 -7.43 8.66
C ALA A 313 2.29 -8.79 8.11
N GLN A 314 0.99 -9.00 7.95
CA GLN A 314 0.42 -10.27 7.47
C GLN A 314 -0.24 -10.14 6.10
N ASP A 315 -0.29 -8.92 5.57
CA ASP A 315 -0.99 -8.60 4.35
C ASP A 315 -0.26 -7.55 3.50
N THR A 316 -0.82 -7.24 2.33
CA THR A 316 -0.32 -6.21 1.43
C THR A 316 -1.43 -5.67 0.55
N GLY A 317 -1.31 -4.42 0.10
CA GLY A 317 -2.22 -3.82 -0.87
C GLY A 317 -1.45 -3.06 -1.95
N SER A 318 -2.00 -2.98 -3.16
CA SER A 318 -1.35 -2.29 -4.28
C SER A 318 -1.18 -0.78 -4.04
N ALA A 319 -2.07 -0.19 -3.21
CA ALA A 319 -2.01 1.21 -2.78
C ALA A 319 -1.13 1.45 -1.54
N ILE A 320 -0.59 0.38 -0.94
CA ILE A 320 0.23 0.45 0.27
C ILE A 320 1.70 0.45 -0.18
N VAL A 321 2.24 1.64 -0.39
CA VAL A 321 3.59 1.85 -0.94
C VAL A 321 4.39 2.78 -0.03
N GLY A 322 5.61 2.38 0.32
CA GLY A 322 6.53 3.18 1.13
C GLY A 322 6.96 2.50 2.44
N PRO A 323 8.05 2.99 3.05
CA PRO A 323 8.67 2.35 4.21
C PRO A 323 7.82 2.48 5.48
N ALA A 324 7.20 3.64 5.72
CA ALA A 324 6.34 3.90 6.88
C ALA A 324 4.89 4.11 6.42
N ARG A 325 4.32 3.10 5.75
CA ARG A 325 2.95 3.09 5.24
C ARG A 325 2.29 1.76 5.59
N ALA A 326 1.16 1.81 6.30
CA ALA A 326 0.39 0.60 6.63
C ALA A 326 -1.12 0.81 6.55
N ASP A 327 -1.83 -0.25 6.19
CA ASP A 327 -3.29 -0.34 6.32
C ASP A 327 -3.62 -1.22 7.53
N LEU A 328 -4.40 -0.71 8.48
CA LEU A 328 -4.75 -1.43 9.71
C LEU A 328 -6.00 -2.28 9.49
N TYR A 329 -5.92 -3.57 9.80
CA TYR A 329 -7.07 -4.47 9.73
C TYR A 329 -7.94 -4.33 10.98
N PHE A 330 -9.22 -4.01 10.81
CA PHE A 330 -10.17 -3.84 11.93
C PHE A 330 -11.14 -5.02 12.13
N GLY A 331 -11.03 -6.08 11.34
CA GLY A 331 -11.96 -7.22 11.40
C GLY A 331 -13.05 -7.12 10.36
N ALA A 332 -14.21 -7.72 10.65
CA ALA A 332 -15.32 -7.84 9.72
C ALA A 332 -16.54 -7.02 10.15
N GLY A 333 -17.37 -6.63 9.17
CA GLY A 333 -18.68 -6.04 9.41
C GLY A 333 -18.71 -4.51 9.46
N ALA A 334 -19.87 -3.98 9.82
CA ALA A 334 -20.19 -2.56 9.69
C ALA A 334 -19.35 -1.67 10.62
N GLU A 335 -19.13 -2.08 11.87
CA GLU A 335 -18.33 -1.33 12.85
C GLU A 335 -16.87 -1.21 12.38
N ALA A 336 -16.26 -2.33 11.97
CA ALA A 336 -14.92 -2.34 11.38
C ALA A 336 -14.84 -1.44 10.14
N GLY A 337 -15.88 -1.43 9.30
CA GLY A 337 -16.00 -0.54 8.14
C GLY A 337 -16.12 0.94 8.50
N GLN A 338 -16.83 1.27 9.58
CA GLN A 338 -16.95 2.64 10.06
C GLN A 338 -15.62 3.17 10.60
N ILE A 339 -14.93 2.38 11.43
CA ILE A 339 -13.62 2.75 11.98
C ILE A 339 -12.62 2.89 10.82
N SER A 340 -12.42 1.83 10.04
CA SER A 340 -11.45 1.81 8.93
C SER A 340 -11.67 2.94 7.91
N GLY A 341 -12.93 3.25 7.56
CA GLY A 341 -13.28 4.28 6.59
C GLY A 341 -12.91 5.71 6.99
N ARG A 342 -12.67 5.97 8.28
CA ARG A 342 -12.24 7.27 8.81
C ARG A 342 -10.71 7.41 8.86
N LEU A 343 -9.96 6.30 8.81
CA LEU A 343 -8.51 6.36 8.98
C LEU A 343 -7.81 6.93 7.75
N ARG A 344 -7.21 8.11 7.93
CA ARG A 344 -6.28 8.75 7.00
C ARG A 344 -5.33 9.68 7.79
N HIS A 345 -4.43 9.09 8.57
CA HIS A 345 -3.70 9.82 9.63
C HIS A 345 -2.18 9.61 9.56
N PRO A 346 -1.39 10.61 9.96
CA PRO A 346 0.02 10.40 10.25
C PRO A 346 0.16 9.44 11.45
N ALA A 347 1.20 8.62 11.44
CA ALA A 347 1.56 7.77 12.57
C ALA A 347 3.06 7.51 12.57
N ARG A 348 3.66 7.39 13.75
CA ARG A 348 5.05 6.98 13.93
C ARG A 348 5.16 5.47 13.86
N PHE A 349 6.19 4.99 13.16
CA PHE A 349 6.45 3.57 12.93
C PHE A 349 7.76 3.18 13.61
N VAL A 350 7.71 2.14 14.43
CA VAL A 350 8.89 1.46 14.95
C VAL A 350 8.88 0.02 14.45
N LEU A 351 9.79 -0.28 13.55
CA LEU A 351 10.07 -1.62 13.05
C LEU A 351 10.83 -2.41 14.12
N LEU A 352 10.39 -3.63 14.44
CA LEU A 352 11.16 -4.55 15.27
C LEU A 352 12.05 -5.39 14.36
N LEU A 353 13.34 -5.06 14.30
CA LEU A 353 14.33 -5.75 13.50
C LEU A 353 14.88 -6.95 14.30
N PRO A 354 14.94 -8.18 13.73
CA PRO A 354 15.55 -9.31 14.43
C PRO A 354 17.01 -9.03 14.82
N ASN A 355 17.42 -9.47 16.01
CA ASN A 355 18.79 -9.23 16.52
C ASN A 355 19.89 -9.78 15.60
N SER A 356 19.59 -10.84 14.85
CA SER A 356 20.50 -11.40 13.83
C SER A 356 20.81 -10.44 12.67
N LEU A 357 20.15 -9.30 12.59
CA LEU A 357 20.41 -8.23 11.64
C LEU A 357 20.84 -6.92 12.31
N ASP A 358 21.02 -6.87 13.63
CA ASP A 358 21.44 -5.64 14.31
C ASP A 358 22.80 -5.19 13.75
N PRO A 359 22.88 -4.02 13.09
CA PRO A 359 24.14 -3.52 12.54
C PRO A 359 25.19 -3.26 13.63
N ARG A 360 24.81 -3.03 14.89
CA ARG A 360 25.75 -2.88 16.01
C ARG A 360 26.46 -4.19 16.32
N MET A 361 25.72 -5.30 16.31
CA MET A 361 26.30 -6.65 16.50
C MET A 361 27.28 -7.01 15.38
N HIS A 362 27.05 -6.54 14.16
CA HIS A 362 27.96 -6.74 13.02
C HIS A 362 29.12 -5.73 12.97
N ALA A 363 28.95 -4.52 13.54
CA ALA A 363 29.98 -3.50 13.58
C ALA A 363 31.18 -3.91 14.44
N HIS A 364 30.97 -4.74 15.47
CA HIS A 364 32.07 -5.30 16.28
C HIS A 364 32.98 -6.27 15.51
N THR A 365 32.47 -6.86 14.43
CA THR A 365 33.19 -7.83 13.59
C THR A 365 33.67 -7.24 12.26
N MET A 366 33.30 -5.99 11.94
CA MET A 366 33.81 -5.31 10.75
C MET A 366 35.25 -4.84 11.00
N LEU A 367 36.20 -5.45 10.30
CA LEU A 367 37.54 -4.90 10.16
C LEU A 367 37.43 -3.52 9.53
N LEU A 368 37.81 -2.48 10.26
CA LEU A 368 37.89 -1.14 9.71
C LEU A 368 38.78 -1.15 8.46
N PRO A 369 38.42 -0.42 7.38
CA PRO A 369 39.28 -0.28 6.22
C PRO A 369 40.66 0.22 6.66
N ALA A 370 41.73 -0.33 6.08
CA ALA A 370 43.08 0.18 6.33
C ALA A 370 43.12 1.70 6.11
N GLU A 371 43.84 2.42 6.97
CA GLU A 371 43.98 3.87 6.84
C GLU A 371 44.34 4.25 5.40
N ARG A 372 43.62 5.24 4.84
CA ARG A 372 43.87 5.70 3.48
C ARG A 372 45.34 6.12 3.34
N PRO A 373 46.02 5.74 2.25
CA PRO A 373 47.44 6.07 2.03
C PRO A 373 47.73 7.57 2.19
N SER A 374 46.77 8.43 1.86
CA SER A 374 46.88 9.89 2.03
C SER A 374 47.15 10.33 3.47
N ALA A 375 46.63 9.63 4.48
CA ALA A 375 46.88 9.95 5.88
C ALA A 375 48.30 9.55 6.32
N LYS A 376 48.84 8.45 5.78
CA LYS A 376 50.24 8.05 5.96
C LYS A 376 51.19 9.00 5.21
N ILE A 377 50.84 9.36 3.98
CA ILE A 377 51.62 10.29 3.15
C ILE A 377 51.63 11.70 3.77
N ALA A 378 50.52 12.19 4.32
CA ALA A 378 50.46 13.48 5.02
C ALA A 378 51.32 13.51 6.30
N LYS A 379 51.51 12.36 6.96
CA LYS A 379 52.47 12.22 8.08
C LYS A 379 53.92 12.16 7.60
N LEU A 380 54.17 11.63 6.40
CA LEU A 380 55.51 11.51 5.81
C LEU A 380 55.97 12.78 5.07
N PHE A 381 55.03 13.61 4.62
CA PHE A 381 55.26 14.86 3.89
C PHE A 381 54.38 15.99 4.46
N PRO A 382 54.71 16.55 5.62
CA PRO A 382 54.05 17.76 6.11
C PRO A 382 54.29 18.91 5.11
N PRO A 383 53.27 19.72 4.78
CA PRO A 383 53.44 20.83 3.85
C PRO A 383 54.51 21.81 4.36
N LYS A 384 55.60 21.98 3.61
CA LYS A 384 56.52 23.11 3.79
C LYS A 384 55.80 24.39 3.40
N GLU A 385 55.86 25.40 4.25
CA GLU A 385 55.39 26.77 3.96
C GLU A 385 55.99 27.26 2.64
N LEU A 386 55.14 27.45 1.63
CA LEU A 386 55.48 28.25 0.46
C LEU A 386 55.22 29.71 0.81
N ALA A 387 56.29 30.49 0.71
CA ALA A 387 56.40 31.87 1.16
C ALA A 387 55.48 32.86 0.42
N LYS A 388 55.12 33.91 1.16
CA LYS A 388 54.55 35.18 0.69
C LYS A 388 55.38 35.81 -0.43
N GLU A 389 54.71 36.27 -1.49
CA GLU A 389 55.12 37.46 -2.23
C GLU A 389 54.07 38.57 -2.03
N ALA A 390 54.56 39.77 -1.74
CA ALA A 390 53.81 40.94 -1.33
C ALA A 390 53.91 42.06 -2.38
N ALA A 391 52.89 42.91 -2.46
CA ALA A 391 52.93 44.25 -3.06
C ALA A 391 51.86 45.14 -2.38
N PRO A 392 51.98 46.48 -2.35
CA PRO A 392 52.52 47.20 -1.18
C PRO A 392 51.52 48.16 -0.51
N SER A 393 51.93 48.66 0.65
CA SER A 393 51.18 49.47 1.61
C SER A 393 51.49 50.98 1.55
N GLY A 394 50.58 51.78 2.10
CA GLY A 394 50.82 53.14 2.62
C GLY A 394 49.73 54.14 2.20
N LYS A 395 49.07 54.91 3.06
CA LYS A 395 49.42 55.40 4.40
C LYS A 395 48.16 55.64 5.24
N ALA A 396 48.33 55.49 6.55
CA ALA A 396 47.42 55.90 7.61
C ALA A 396 47.67 57.37 8.02
N GLU A 397 46.64 58.03 8.57
CA GLU A 397 46.64 58.76 9.86
C GLU A 397 45.29 59.50 10.02
N ALA A 398 44.48 59.15 11.04
CA ALA A 398 44.30 59.87 12.33
C ALA A 398 43.39 61.13 12.19
N LYS A 399 42.35 61.44 12.97
CA LYS A 399 41.92 61.17 14.37
C LYS A 399 40.40 61.55 14.50
N PRO A 400 39.75 61.36 15.67
CA PRO A 400 38.29 61.30 15.81
C PRO A 400 37.62 62.56 16.44
N GLY A 401 36.28 62.59 16.36
CA GLY A 401 35.36 63.43 17.14
C GLY A 401 34.68 64.53 16.33
N GLU A 402 33.45 64.96 16.56
CA GLU A 402 32.35 64.55 17.45
C GLU A 402 31.14 65.43 17.04
N ALA A 403 29.93 64.93 17.26
CA ALA A 403 28.66 65.67 17.48
C ALA A 403 28.02 66.55 16.38
N GLY A 404 26.68 66.50 16.36
CA GLY A 404 25.78 67.49 15.74
C GLY A 404 24.80 66.85 14.77
N SER A 405 23.73 66.21 15.28
CA SER A 405 22.40 66.81 15.49
C SER A 405 21.50 66.79 14.25
N ASP A 406 20.32 66.20 14.47
CA ASP A 406 19.04 66.52 13.83
C ASP A 406 18.87 66.24 12.33
N ALA A 407 17.70 65.89 11.84
CA ALA A 407 16.47 65.39 12.41
C ALA A 407 15.66 64.88 11.20
N SER A 408 14.64 64.06 11.48
CA SER A 408 13.39 64.02 10.70
C SER A 408 13.47 63.83 9.17
N SER A 409 13.00 62.68 8.70
CA SER A 409 11.71 62.56 7.98
C SER A 409 11.73 61.36 7.03
N LYS A 410 10.81 60.41 7.30
CA LYS A 410 10.14 59.63 6.25
C LYS A 410 9.33 60.64 5.41
N PRO A 411 9.11 60.44 4.08
CA PRO A 411 8.51 59.21 3.57
C PRO A 411 8.93 58.75 2.15
N GLN A 412 8.62 57.48 1.86
CA GLN A 412 8.36 56.91 0.52
C GLN A 412 7.33 57.77 -0.27
N PRO A 413 7.12 57.65 -1.62
CA PRO A 413 7.07 56.39 -2.39
C PRO A 413 7.44 56.48 -3.91
N THR A 414 7.16 55.37 -4.62
CA THR A 414 7.02 55.21 -6.10
C THR A 414 8.33 55.05 -6.89
N ALA A 415 8.47 54.23 -7.94
CA ALA A 415 7.50 53.68 -8.87
C ALA A 415 8.08 52.43 -9.61
N THR A 416 7.20 51.46 -9.87
CA THR A 416 6.99 50.67 -11.11
C THR A 416 8.16 50.01 -11.86
N SER A 417 8.03 48.69 -12.06
CA SER A 417 8.47 48.01 -13.30
C SER A 417 7.58 46.80 -13.57
N ALA A 418 6.98 46.79 -14.75
CA ALA A 418 5.96 45.88 -15.23
C ALA A 418 6.51 44.52 -15.70
N ALA A 419 5.58 43.57 -15.84
CA ALA A 419 5.74 42.17 -16.18
C ALA A 419 6.21 41.91 -17.63
N ALA A 420 6.92 40.79 -17.81
CA ALA A 420 7.14 40.15 -19.11
C ALA A 420 6.40 38.80 -19.16
N VAL A 421 5.53 38.67 -20.17
CA VAL A 421 4.68 37.51 -20.48
C VAL A 421 5.47 36.52 -21.34
N VAL A 422 5.38 35.22 -21.02
CA VAL A 422 5.99 34.11 -21.77
C VAL A 422 4.97 33.56 -22.78
N PRO A 423 5.32 33.33 -24.06
CA PRO A 423 4.38 32.85 -25.07
C PRO A 423 4.15 31.32 -25.03
N LEU A 424 2.92 30.91 -25.32
CA LEU A 424 2.46 29.51 -25.45
C LEU A 424 2.86 28.88 -26.80
N PRO A 425 3.12 27.56 -26.86
CA PRO A 425 3.50 26.86 -28.09
C PRO A 425 2.30 26.55 -29.02
N GLU A 426 2.52 26.64 -30.34
CA GLU A 426 1.54 26.44 -31.41
C GLU A 426 0.99 25.01 -31.55
N ALA A 427 -0.24 24.91 -32.06
CA ALA A 427 -0.99 23.67 -32.28
C ALA A 427 -0.54 22.92 -33.54
N ARG A 428 -0.47 21.58 -33.46
CA ARG A 428 -0.14 20.69 -34.58
C ARG A 428 -1.25 20.65 -35.65
N PRO A 429 -0.90 20.52 -36.96
CA PRO A 429 -1.89 20.36 -38.03
C PRO A 429 -2.68 19.05 -37.93
N GLN A 430 -3.98 19.11 -38.24
CA GLN A 430 -4.87 17.96 -38.33
C GLN A 430 -4.57 17.11 -39.56
N MET A 431 -4.25 15.82 -39.37
CA MET A 431 -4.20 14.84 -40.45
C MET A 431 -5.56 14.14 -40.58
N HIS A 432 -6.18 14.24 -41.76
CA HIS A 432 -7.39 13.51 -42.10
C HIS A 432 -7.13 11.99 -42.16
N ALA A 433 -8.00 11.20 -41.51
CA ALA A 433 -7.97 9.75 -41.58
C ALA A 433 -8.56 9.23 -42.91
N PRO A 434 -7.96 8.22 -43.56
CA PRO A 434 -8.51 7.64 -44.78
C PRO A 434 -9.76 6.78 -44.49
N GLN A 435 -10.79 6.95 -45.32
CA GLN A 435 -12.07 6.24 -45.29
C GLN A 435 -11.87 4.71 -45.33
N ARG A 436 -12.42 4.00 -44.34
CA ARG A 436 -12.48 2.53 -44.34
C ARG A 436 -13.61 2.05 -45.26
N ARG A 437 -13.23 1.39 -46.35
CA ARG A 437 -14.14 0.60 -47.20
C ARG A 437 -14.67 -0.62 -46.44
N HIS A 438 -16.00 -0.80 -46.45
CA HIS A 438 -16.67 -2.01 -45.95
C HIS A 438 -16.40 -3.22 -46.87
N PRO A 439 -16.03 -4.40 -46.34
CA PRO A 439 -16.13 -5.63 -47.09
C PRO A 439 -17.49 -6.32 -46.88
N HIS A 440 -18.10 -6.69 -48.00
CA HIS A 440 -19.37 -7.37 -48.17
C HIS A 440 -19.54 -8.65 -47.31
N ARG A 441 -20.76 -8.82 -46.78
CA ARG A 441 -21.31 -10.09 -46.27
C ARG A 441 -21.30 -11.15 -47.38
N ARG A 442 -20.69 -12.31 -47.13
CA ARG A 442 -21.00 -13.55 -47.86
C ARG A 442 -21.74 -14.50 -46.92
N HIS A 443 -23.01 -14.75 -47.23
CA HIS A 443 -23.81 -15.81 -46.62
C HIS A 443 -23.34 -17.16 -47.17
N HIS A 444 -22.93 -18.07 -46.28
CA HIS A 444 -22.80 -19.49 -46.60
C HIS A 444 -23.99 -20.26 -46.01
N HIS A 445 -24.86 -20.73 -46.89
CA HIS A 445 -25.87 -21.75 -46.58
C HIS A 445 -25.16 -23.06 -46.21
N ARG A 446 -25.44 -23.60 -45.01
CA ARG A 446 -25.04 -24.95 -44.63
C ARG A 446 -26.25 -25.87 -44.81
N ARG A 447 -26.18 -26.72 -45.85
CA ARG A 447 -27.12 -27.83 -46.07
C ARG A 447 -27.04 -28.82 -44.92
N VAL A 448 -28.21 -29.19 -44.41
CA VAL A 448 -28.43 -30.30 -43.47
C VAL A 448 -28.30 -31.60 -44.26
N HIS A 449 -27.38 -32.49 -43.86
CA HIS A 449 -27.43 -33.90 -44.23
C HIS A 449 -27.81 -34.72 -43.01
N ARG A 450 -28.96 -35.37 -43.13
CA ARG A 450 -29.54 -36.36 -42.23
C ARG A 450 -29.28 -37.73 -42.86
N VAL A 451 -28.59 -38.62 -42.16
CA VAL A 451 -28.46 -40.06 -42.46
C VAL A 451 -28.50 -40.73 -41.09
N ARG A 452 -29.67 -41.25 -40.70
CA ARG A 452 -30.04 -42.68 -40.67
C ARG A 452 -29.18 -43.49 -39.73
#